data_AF-A0A9E2J018-F1
#
_entry.id   AF-A0A9E2J018-F1
#
_cell.length_a   1.000
_cell.length_b   1.000
_cell.length_c   1.000
_cell.angle_alpha   90.00
_cell.angle_beta   90.00
_cell.angle_gamma   90.00
#
_symmetry.space_group_name_H-M   'P 1'
#
loop_
_entity.id
_entity.type
_entity.pdbx_description
1 polymer ?
#
loop_
_entity_poly.entity_id
_entity_poly.type
_entity_poly.pdbx_seq_one_letter_code
_entity_poly.pdbx_strand_id
1 'polypeptide(L)'
;MSWITITGSVLFAGGVVGLAIIIFRKVSTLAKLSDDSYPALNGKISEGIKTRLRGIKYSNFFPLILSGLEKNLRKFRLLVLKVDNLFVGWIKRARDKSDTWTIRSRAWMEHRRLKKKEETQLLEKLDKVEISESLEKIHEEVAKDEDLAFKEKVEIVNSVEEEKVIEPVISEVVDQQPEEEEILTVSEEEKKYIDAIAQNPKDVESYRVLCDIYVNQQSYSDARACFRQVLKLDPTDETTKAKLERIKGLRSAKKK
;
A
#
# COMPACT_ATOMS: atom_id res chain seq x y z
N MET A 1 19.01 -9.62 40.77
CA MET A 1 18.39 -10.96 40.59
C MET A 1 19.27 -11.74 39.65
N SER A 2 19.85 -12.84 40.12
CA SER A 2 20.80 -13.65 39.36
C SER A 2 20.16 -14.13 38.05
N TRP A 3 20.86 -13.98 36.92
CA TRP A 3 20.40 -14.39 35.59
C TRP A 3 19.86 -15.83 35.56
N ILE A 4 20.40 -16.69 36.42
CA ILE A 4 20.00 -18.08 36.62
C ILE A 4 18.52 -18.22 37.03
N THR A 5 18.00 -17.29 37.84
CA THR A 5 16.59 -17.31 38.27
C THR A 5 15.63 -16.88 37.16
N ILE A 6 16.11 -16.03 36.24
CA ILE A 6 15.32 -15.54 35.10
C ILE A 6 15.25 -16.64 34.03
N THR A 7 16.38 -17.27 33.70
CA THR A 7 16.42 -18.38 32.73
C THR A 7 15.60 -19.57 33.21
N GLY A 8 15.69 -19.93 34.50
CA GLY A 8 14.87 -20.98 35.08
C GLY A 8 13.36 -20.69 35.03
N SER A 9 12.95 -19.45 35.29
CA SER A 9 11.53 -19.05 35.20
C SER A 9 11.00 -19.09 33.77
N VAL A 10 11.82 -18.70 32.78
CA VAL A 10 11.45 -18.74 31.36
C VAL A 10 11.32 -20.18 30.85
N LEU A 11 12.24 -21.07 31.25
CA LEU A 11 12.18 -22.50 30.92
C LEU A 11 10.93 -23.16 31.53
N PHE A 12 10.62 -22.85 32.79
CA PHE A 12 9.43 -23.35 33.47
C PHE A 12 8.14 -22.85 32.81
N ALA A 13 8.05 -21.54 32.50
CA ALA A 13 6.90 -20.96 31.82
C ALA A 13 6.71 -21.56 30.41
N GLY A 14 7.80 -21.76 29.65
CA GLY A 14 7.76 -22.43 28.35
C GLY A 14 7.25 -23.88 28.46
N GLY A 15 7.69 -24.62 29.49
CA GLY A 15 7.20 -25.97 29.76
C GLY A 15 5.70 -26.01 30.08
N VAL A 16 5.21 -25.10 30.91
CA VAL A 16 3.78 -25.00 31.26
C VAL A 16 2.94 -24.64 30.03
N VAL A 17 3.40 -23.70 29.20
CA VAL A 17 2.72 -23.33 27.95
C VAL A 17 2.71 -24.48 26.96
N GLY A 18 3.83 -25.19 26.80
CA GLY A 18 3.89 -26.39 25.96
C GLY A 18 2.93 -27.48 26.41
N LEU A 19 2.86 -27.75 27.72
CA LEU A 19 1.92 -28.69 28.30
C LEU A 19 0.45 -28.25 28.06
N ALA A 20 0.15 -26.96 28.24
CA ALA A 20 -1.18 -26.40 28.00
C ALA A 20 -1.60 -26.51 26.52
N ILE A 21 -0.67 -26.30 25.58
CA ILE A 21 -0.93 -26.46 24.13
C ILE A 21 -1.20 -27.93 23.80
N ILE A 22 -0.43 -28.86 24.36
CA ILE A 22 -0.65 -30.31 24.17
C ILE A 22 -2.03 -30.72 24.69
N ILE A 23 -2.41 -30.24 25.88
CA ILE A 23 -3.73 -30.47 26.46
C ILE A 23 -4.80 -29.87 25.56
N PHE A 24 -4.70 -28.60 25.16
CA PHE A 24 -5.72 -27.93 24.34
C PHE A 24 -5.93 -28.60 22.98
N ARG A 25 -4.84 -29.06 22.35
CA ARG A 25 -4.89 -29.79 21.08
C ARG A 25 -5.49 -31.19 21.23
N LYS A 26 -5.29 -31.87 22.37
CA LYS A 26 -5.90 -33.18 22.65
C LYS A 26 -7.30 -33.09 23.23
N VAL A 27 -7.69 -31.97 23.83
CA VAL A 27 -9.04 -31.74 24.36
C VAL A 27 -10.09 -31.80 23.26
N SER A 28 -9.80 -31.27 22.07
CA SER A 28 -10.73 -31.38 20.93
C SER A 28 -10.91 -32.82 20.44
N THR A 29 -9.86 -33.64 20.49
CA THR A 29 -9.96 -35.08 20.18
C THR A 29 -10.66 -35.86 21.28
N LEU A 30 -10.42 -35.53 22.56
CA LEU A 30 -11.07 -36.15 23.71
C LEU A 30 -12.57 -35.80 23.79
N ALA A 31 -12.94 -34.59 23.39
CA ALA A 31 -14.34 -34.16 23.30
C ALA A 31 -15.12 -34.88 22.17
N LYS A 32 -14.41 -35.43 21.18
CA LYS A 32 -15.00 -36.20 20.07
C LYS A 32 -15.15 -37.70 20.37
N LEU A 33 -14.50 -38.20 21.43
CA LEU A 33 -14.51 -39.59 21.88
C LEU A 33 -15.42 -39.80 23.11
N SER A 34 -16.05 -38.75 23.66
CA SER A 34 -16.81 -38.83 24.92
C SER A 34 -18.28 -39.23 24.79
N ASP A 35 -18.69 -39.81 23.66
CA ASP A 35 -20.06 -40.37 23.52
C ASP A 35 -20.17 -41.78 24.13
N ASP A 36 -19.03 -42.45 24.38
CA ASP A 36 -18.99 -43.67 25.17
C ASP A 36 -18.80 -43.33 26.65
N SER A 37 -19.78 -43.70 27.46
CA SER A 37 -19.76 -43.58 28.92
C SER A 37 -18.59 -44.35 29.54
N TYR A 38 -17.48 -43.66 29.81
CA TYR A 38 -16.40 -44.19 30.64
C TYR A 38 -16.73 -44.01 32.14
N PRO A 39 -16.71 -45.07 32.97
CA PRO A 39 -16.87 -44.90 34.41
C PRO A 39 -15.57 -44.35 35.04
N ALA A 40 -15.68 -43.20 35.68
CA ALA A 40 -15.03 -42.88 36.96
C ALA A 40 -13.49 -42.72 37.08
N LEU A 41 -12.76 -42.22 36.07
CA LEU A 41 -11.38 -41.72 36.30
C LEU A 41 -11.34 -40.23 36.71
N ASN A 42 -12.14 -39.38 36.06
CA ASN A 42 -12.30 -37.97 36.43
C ASN A 42 -13.01 -37.82 37.78
N GLY A 43 -13.97 -38.73 38.09
CA GLY A 43 -14.65 -38.80 39.38
C GLY A 43 -13.68 -39.11 40.52
N LYS A 44 -12.89 -40.20 40.44
CA LYS A 44 -11.96 -40.58 41.52
C LYS A 44 -10.79 -39.62 41.71
N ILE A 45 -10.22 -39.06 40.64
CA ILE A 45 -9.12 -38.10 40.75
C ILE A 45 -9.64 -36.77 41.28
N SER A 46 -10.76 -36.27 40.77
CA SER A 46 -11.37 -35.05 41.30
C SER A 46 -11.89 -35.25 42.72
N GLU A 47 -12.43 -36.41 43.09
CA GLU A 47 -12.84 -36.70 44.47
C GLU A 47 -11.65 -36.87 45.40
N GLY A 48 -10.56 -37.51 44.96
CA GLY A 48 -9.30 -37.60 45.72
C GLY A 48 -8.62 -36.24 45.90
N ILE A 49 -8.68 -35.38 44.89
CA ILE A 49 -8.21 -34.00 44.96
C ILE A 49 -9.16 -33.16 45.83
N LYS A 50 -10.48 -33.30 45.68
CA LYS A 50 -11.51 -32.53 46.41
C LYS A 50 -11.58 -32.92 47.88
N THR A 51 -11.29 -34.17 48.24
CA THR A 51 -11.14 -34.63 49.63
C THR A 51 -9.83 -34.13 50.23
N ARG A 52 -8.71 -34.17 49.48
CA ARG A 52 -7.43 -33.56 49.90
C ARG A 52 -7.52 -32.03 50.04
N LEU A 53 -8.23 -31.34 49.16
CA LEU A 53 -8.49 -29.90 49.23
C LEU A 53 -9.46 -29.52 50.36
N ARG A 54 -10.43 -30.38 50.69
CA ARG A 54 -11.32 -30.14 51.85
C ARG A 54 -10.60 -30.19 53.19
N GLY A 55 -9.50 -30.96 53.28
CA GLY A 55 -8.65 -31.03 54.48
C GLY A 55 -7.65 -29.88 54.63
N ILE A 56 -7.37 -29.15 53.55
CA ILE A 56 -6.54 -27.94 53.60
C ILE A 56 -7.44 -26.81 54.09
N LYS A 57 -7.37 -26.48 55.38
CA LYS A 57 -8.05 -25.30 55.95
C LYS A 57 -7.60 -24.05 55.19
N TYR A 58 -8.45 -23.60 54.26
CA TYR A 58 -8.25 -22.40 53.43
C TYR A 58 -7.92 -21.14 54.24
N SER A 59 -8.38 -21.09 55.49
CA SER A 59 -8.23 -19.94 56.40
C SER A 59 -6.80 -19.38 56.51
N ASN A 60 -5.77 -20.24 56.53
CA ASN A 60 -4.42 -19.79 56.86
C ASN A 60 -3.49 -19.67 55.64
N PHE A 61 -3.77 -20.39 54.55
CA PHE A 61 -2.93 -20.38 53.34
C PHE A 61 -3.36 -19.32 52.31
N PHE A 62 -4.66 -19.05 52.20
CA PHE A 62 -5.19 -18.06 51.26
C PHE A 62 -4.59 -16.64 51.45
N PRO A 63 -4.46 -16.10 52.68
CA PRO A 63 -3.86 -14.77 52.87
C PRO A 63 -2.36 -14.73 52.50
N LEU A 64 -1.61 -15.81 52.76
CA LEU A 64 -0.20 -15.91 52.36
C LEU A 64 -0.05 -15.93 50.84
N ILE A 65 -0.89 -16.71 50.15
CA ILE A 65 -0.90 -16.77 48.68
C ILE A 65 -1.33 -15.43 48.08
N LEU A 66 -2.37 -14.79 48.61
CA LEU A 66 -2.84 -13.47 48.15
C LEU A 66 -1.75 -12.40 48.31
N SER A 67 -1.06 -12.38 49.46
CA SER A 67 0.05 -11.44 49.68
C SER A 67 1.26 -11.69 48.76
N GLY A 68 1.54 -12.96 48.44
CA GLY A 68 2.58 -13.34 47.48
C GLY A 68 2.20 -12.96 46.05
N LEU A 69 0.95 -13.21 45.67
CA LEU A 69 0.38 -12.84 44.38
C LEU A 69 0.41 -11.31 44.19
N GLU A 70 0.07 -10.55 45.22
CA GLU A 70 0.13 -9.10 45.21
C GLU A 70 1.55 -8.57 44.94
N LYS A 71 2.55 -9.10 45.64
CA LYS A 71 3.96 -8.75 45.41
C LYS A 71 4.41 -9.11 43.99
N ASN A 72 3.95 -10.24 43.47
CA ASN A 72 4.27 -10.68 42.12
C ASN A 72 3.56 -9.83 41.06
N LEU A 73 2.30 -9.42 41.28
CA LEU A 73 1.56 -8.50 40.43
C LEU A 73 2.20 -7.12 40.37
N ARG A 74 2.71 -6.60 41.49
CA ARG A 74 3.48 -5.34 41.50
C ARG A 74 4.76 -5.45 40.66
N LYS A 75 5.50 -6.56 40.77
CA LYS A 75 6.67 -6.83 39.93
C LYS A 75 6.30 -6.98 38.46
N PHE A 76 5.19 -7.66 38.17
CA PHE A 76 4.67 -7.83 36.82
C PHE A 76 4.30 -6.48 36.21
N ARG A 77 3.61 -5.61 36.97
CA ARG A 77 3.32 -4.23 36.55
C ARG A 77 4.58 -3.47 36.17
N LEU A 78 5.64 -3.57 36.97
CA LEU A 78 6.93 -2.93 36.67
C LEU A 78 7.62 -3.54 35.44
N LEU A 79 7.50 -4.85 35.21
CA LEU A 79 7.98 -5.50 34.00
C LEU A 79 7.22 -5.01 32.76
N VAL A 80 5.90 -4.92 32.84
CA VAL A 80 5.06 -4.36 31.76
C VAL A 80 5.46 -2.92 31.46
N LEU A 81 5.66 -2.08 32.48
CA LEU A 81 6.15 -0.71 32.30
C LEU A 81 7.53 -0.64 31.63
N LYS A 82 8.46 -1.54 31.96
CA LYS A 82 9.77 -1.61 31.29
C LYS A 82 9.62 -2.02 29.83
N VAL A 83 8.77 -2.99 29.55
CA VAL A 83 8.49 -3.47 28.20
C VAL A 83 7.84 -2.37 27.37
N ASP A 84 6.88 -1.63 27.93
CA ASP A 84 6.25 -0.48 27.29
C ASP A 84 7.29 0.60 26.92
N ASN A 85 8.20 0.91 27.84
CA ASN A 85 9.26 1.89 27.60
C ASN A 85 10.25 1.43 26.50
N LEU A 86 10.51 0.12 26.39
CA LEU A 86 11.28 -0.44 25.27
C LEU A 86 10.52 -0.31 23.94
N PHE A 87 9.21 -0.57 23.94
CA PHE A 87 8.38 -0.41 22.75
C PHE A 87 8.34 1.03 22.26
N VAL A 88 8.26 2.02 23.15
CA VAL A 88 8.34 3.44 22.78
C VAL A 88 9.64 3.74 22.03
N GLY A 89 10.77 3.20 22.51
CA GLY A 89 12.06 3.33 21.83
C GLY A 89 12.09 2.69 20.44
N TRP A 90 11.50 1.49 20.28
CA TRP A 90 11.41 0.81 18.99
C TRP A 90 10.50 1.56 18.00
N ILE A 91 9.37 2.08 18.47
CA ILE A 91 8.45 2.89 17.65
C ILE A 91 9.17 4.14 17.15
N LYS A 92 9.93 4.82 18.01
CA LYS A 92 10.72 5.99 17.61
C LYS A 92 11.74 5.64 16.52
N ARG A 93 12.54 4.59 16.72
CA ARG A 93 13.51 4.13 15.71
C ARG A 93 12.84 3.73 14.39
N ALA A 94 11.68 3.09 14.44
CA ALA A 94 10.93 2.69 13.26
C ALA A 94 10.43 3.93 12.47
N ARG A 95 9.94 4.96 13.18
CA ARG A 95 9.51 6.22 12.58
C ARG A 95 10.69 6.97 11.95
N ASP A 96 11.78 7.15 12.69
CA ASP A 96 13.00 7.82 12.18
C ASP A 96 13.53 7.10 10.92
N LYS A 97 13.50 5.75 10.92
CA LYS A 97 13.89 4.96 9.75
C LYS A 97 12.91 5.11 8.58
N SER A 98 11.61 5.19 8.84
CA SER A 98 10.60 5.46 7.80
C SER A 98 10.78 6.84 7.16
N ASP A 99 11.01 7.86 7.98
CA ASP A 99 11.16 9.24 7.53
C ASP A 99 12.43 9.41 6.70
N THR A 100 13.56 8.84 7.16
CA THR A 100 14.81 8.82 6.39
C THR A 100 14.67 8.06 5.08
N TRP A 101 13.91 6.97 5.04
CA TRP A 101 13.62 6.24 3.80
C TRP A 101 12.77 7.06 2.82
N THR A 102 11.81 7.83 3.34
CA THR A 102 10.96 8.71 2.53
C THR A 102 11.77 9.86 1.95
N ILE A 103 12.65 10.47 2.75
CA ILE A 103 13.59 11.51 2.28
C ILE A 103 14.52 10.94 1.20
N ARG A 104 15.12 9.76 1.45
CA ARG A 104 16.02 9.12 0.48
C ARG A 104 15.31 8.72 -0.80
N SER A 105 14.08 8.23 -0.71
CA SER A 105 13.24 7.90 -1.87
C SER A 105 12.91 9.15 -2.69
N ARG A 106 12.52 10.25 -2.04
CA ARG A 106 12.29 11.54 -2.71
C ARG A 106 13.55 12.05 -3.41
N ALA A 107 14.70 12.03 -2.71
CA ALA A 107 15.97 12.46 -3.30
C ALA A 107 16.38 11.60 -4.50
N TRP A 108 16.17 10.29 -4.42
CA TRP A 108 16.43 9.38 -5.54
C TRP A 108 15.51 9.65 -6.74
N MET A 109 14.22 9.93 -6.50
CA MET A 109 13.27 10.30 -7.55
C MET A 109 13.64 11.61 -8.24
N GLU A 110 14.03 12.64 -7.47
CA GLU A 110 14.50 13.91 -8.03
C GLU A 110 15.76 13.73 -8.89
N HIS A 111 16.74 12.96 -8.41
CA HIS A 111 17.94 12.65 -9.20
C HIS A 111 17.59 11.96 -10.53
N ARG A 112 16.63 11.03 -10.52
CA ARG A 112 16.18 10.34 -11.73
C ARG A 112 15.45 11.26 -12.71
N ARG A 113 14.68 12.24 -12.19
CA ARG A 113 14.03 13.28 -13.01
C ARG A 113 15.05 14.18 -13.67
N LEU A 114 16.07 14.64 -12.93
CA LEU A 114 17.14 15.48 -13.48
C LEU A 114 17.89 14.77 -14.60
N LYS A 115 18.24 13.50 -14.39
CA LYS A 115 18.91 12.69 -15.43
C LYS A 115 18.06 12.55 -16.69
N LYS A 116 16.75 12.28 -16.55
CA LYS A 116 15.84 12.24 -17.72
C LYS A 116 15.80 13.58 -18.45
N LYS A 117 15.76 14.71 -17.73
CA LYS A 117 15.78 16.05 -18.33
C LYS A 117 17.07 16.32 -19.11
N GLU A 118 18.22 15.92 -18.56
CA GLU A 118 19.51 16.03 -19.26
C GLU A 118 19.52 15.19 -20.54
N GLU A 119 19.05 13.93 -20.48
CA GLU A 119 18.93 13.06 -21.64
C GLU A 119 18.02 13.67 -22.73
N THR A 120 16.85 14.21 -22.36
CA THR A 120 15.95 14.88 -23.33
C THR A 120 16.57 16.14 -23.95
N GLN A 121 17.32 16.93 -23.17
CA GLN A 121 18.03 18.11 -23.70
C GLN A 121 19.16 17.73 -24.65
N LEU A 122 19.82 16.59 -24.43
CA LEU A 122 20.83 16.08 -25.35
C LEU A 122 20.21 15.61 -26.65
N LEU A 123 19.08 14.91 -26.60
CA LEU A 123 18.33 14.49 -27.80
C LEU A 123 17.86 15.71 -28.61
N GLU A 124 17.27 16.72 -27.97
CA GLU A 124 16.85 17.94 -28.65
C GLU A 124 18.02 18.68 -29.33
N LYS A 125 19.21 18.66 -28.72
CA LYS A 125 20.42 19.22 -29.33
C LYS A 125 20.90 18.40 -30.53
N LEU A 126 20.84 17.07 -30.45
CA LEU A 126 21.20 16.19 -31.55
C LEU A 126 20.24 16.37 -32.73
N ASP A 127 18.93 16.39 -32.48
CA ASP A 127 17.90 16.63 -33.49
C ASP A 127 18.10 17.99 -34.18
N LYS A 128 18.41 19.05 -33.43
CA LYS A 128 18.70 20.38 -34.01
C LYS A 128 19.93 20.37 -34.92
N VAL A 129 20.97 19.61 -34.56
CA VAL A 129 22.17 19.49 -35.40
C VAL A 129 21.86 18.71 -36.67
N GLU A 130 21.11 17.61 -36.58
CA GLU A 130 20.69 16.83 -37.74
C GLU A 130 19.76 17.61 -38.69
N ILE A 131 18.85 18.43 -38.12
CA ILE A 131 18.02 19.37 -38.88
C ILE A 131 18.88 20.43 -39.57
N SER A 132 19.92 20.95 -38.90
CA SER A 132 20.82 21.93 -39.53
C SER A 132 21.63 21.33 -40.68
N GLU A 133 22.11 20.09 -40.54
CA GLU A 133 22.86 19.39 -41.59
C GLU A 133 21.97 19.03 -42.78
N SER A 134 20.73 18.60 -42.53
CA SER A 134 19.75 18.34 -43.59
C SER A 134 19.31 19.63 -44.29
N LEU A 135 19.13 20.74 -43.55
CA LEU A 135 18.91 22.06 -44.14
C LEU A 135 20.09 22.50 -45.01
N GLU A 136 21.33 22.31 -44.57
CA GLU A 136 22.53 22.67 -45.33
C GLU A 136 22.62 21.86 -46.63
N LYS A 137 22.32 20.55 -46.60
CA LYS A 137 22.23 19.70 -47.80
C LYS A 137 21.13 20.16 -48.76
N ILE A 138 19.94 20.46 -48.25
CA ILE A 138 18.84 21.00 -49.07
C ILE A 138 19.25 22.34 -49.68
N HIS A 139 19.90 23.22 -48.91
CA HIS A 139 20.38 24.50 -49.43
C HIS A 139 21.43 24.33 -50.52
N GLU A 140 22.32 23.34 -50.38
CA GLU A 140 23.34 23.02 -51.39
C GLU A 140 22.72 22.40 -52.67
N GLU A 141 21.69 21.56 -52.53
CA GLU A 141 20.91 21.04 -53.66
C GLU A 141 20.12 22.14 -54.36
N VAL A 142 19.43 22.99 -53.60
CA VAL A 142 18.68 24.14 -54.14
C VAL A 142 19.63 25.16 -54.79
N ALA A 143 20.83 25.40 -54.25
CA ALA A 143 21.82 26.26 -54.89
C ALA A 143 22.31 25.68 -56.24
N LYS A 144 22.47 24.36 -56.33
CA LYS A 144 22.80 23.68 -57.61
C LYS A 144 21.65 23.79 -58.60
N ASP A 145 20.41 23.63 -58.15
CA ASP A 145 19.22 23.76 -58.97
C ASP A 145 18.94 25.21 -59.38
N GLU A 146 19.26 26.19 -58.53
CA GLU A 146 19.21 27.62 -58.84
C GLU A 146 20.29 28.01 -59.84
N ASP A 147 21.52 27.49 -59.73
CA ASP A 147 22.58 27.68 -60.73
C ASP A 147 22.22 27.04 -62.09
N LEU A 148 21.52 25.90 -62.06
CA LEU A 148 20.97 25.23 -63.25
C LEU A 148 19.80 26.00 -63.85
N ALA A 149 18.86 26.46 -63.02
CA ALA A 149 17.72 27.27 -63.42
C ALA A 149 18.12 28.69 -63.83
N PHE A 150 19.23 29.24 -63.32
CA PHE A 150 19.81 30.51 -63.75
C PHE A 150 20.54 30.33 -65.08
N LYS A 151 21.21 29.20 -65.34
CA LYS A 151 21.72 28.87 -66.68
C LYS A 151 20.59 28.68 -67.70
N GLU A 152 19.53 27.97 -67.32
CA GLU A 152 18.35 27.74 -68.17
C GLU A 152 17.56 29.04 -68.37
N LYS A 153 17.38 29.88 -67.34
CA LYS A 153 16.78 31.22 -67.47
C LYS A 153 17.67 32.19 -68.24
N VAL A 154 19.01 32.13 -68.17
CA VAL A 154 19.88 32.94 -69.04
C VAL A 154 19.77 32.50 -70.50
N GLU A 155 19.42 31.24 -70.76
CA GLU A 155 19.10 30.74 -72.10
C GLU A 155 17.68 31.15 -72.56
N ILE A 156 16.72 31.23 -71.64
CA ILE A 156 15.32 31.62 -71.90
C ILE A 156 15.11 33.15 -71.89
N VAL A 157 15.94 33.95 -71.21
CA VAL A 157 15.88 35.44 -71.21
C VAL A 157 16.37 36.03 -72.54
N ASN A 158 16.94 35.23 -73.44
CA ASN A 158 17.02 35.57 -74.87
C ASN A 158 15.69 35.41 -75.63
N SER A 159 14.61 34.99 -74.95
CA SER A 159 13.27 34.82 -75.51
C SER A 159 12.17 35.01 -74.45
N VAL A 160 11.78 36.28 -74.28
CA VAL A 160 10.43 36.75 -73.95
C VAL A 160 10.00 36.80 -72.47
N GLU A 161 9.44 37.97 -72.18
CA GLU A 161 8.90 38.54 -70.94
C GLU A 161 7.56 37.92 -70.46
N GLU A 162 7.26 38.20 -69.18
CA GLU A 162 5.95 38.32 -68.51
C GLU A 162 4.98 37.10 -68.48
N GLU A 163 4.62 36.60 -67.29
CA GLU A 163 3.43 37.04 -66.52
C GLU A 163 3.16 36.23 -65.21
N LYS A 164 2.82 36.99 -64.15
CA LYS A 164 1.91 36.79 -62.99
C LYS A 164 1.51 35.44 -62.35
N VAL A 165 1.71 35.44 -61.01
CA VAL A 165 0.75 35.25 -59.87
C VAL A 165 -0.06 33.95 -59.75
N ILE A 166 -0.08 33.34 -58.53
CA ILE A 166 -1.25 32.90 -57.72
C ILE A 166 -0.76 32.35 -56.36
N GLU A 167 -1.35 32.86 -55.25
CA GLU A 167 -1.34 32.24 -53.90
C GLU A 167 -2.39 31.12 -53.82
N PRO A 168 -2.26 30.19 -52.85
CA PRO A 168 -3.47 29.89 -52.08
C PRO A 168 -3.29 29.76 -50.57
N VAL A 169 -4.45 29.82 -49.94
CA VAL A 169 -4.79 30.09 -48.54
C VAL A 169 -5.66 28.92 -48.01
N ILE A 170 -5.55 28.62 -46.71
CA ILE A 170 -6.40 27.76 -45.81
C ILE A 170 -6.18 26.23 -45.83
N SER A 171 -5.83 25.60 -44.69
CA SER A 171 -6.81 25.11 -43.68
C SER A 171 -6.15 24.57 -42.40
N GLU A 172 -6.85 24.80 -41.29
CA GLU A 172 -6.64 24.23 -39.95
C GLU A 172 -6.53 22.70 -39.94
N VAL A 173 -5.92 22.12 -38.88
CA VAL A 173 -6.52 21.09 -37.99
C VAL A 173 -5.45 20.49 -37.06
N VAL A 174 -5.65 20.72 -35.75
CA VAL A 174 -5.60 19.74 -34.63
C VAL A 174 -4.25 19.21 -34.12
N ASP A 175 -3.97 19.66 -32.89
CA ASP A 175 -3.64 18.88 -31.68
C ASP A 175 -2.27 18.20 -31.52
N GLN A 176 -1.69 18.42 -30.33
CA GLN A 176 -0.91 17.46 -29.55
C GLN A 176 -0.57 18.08 -28.17
N GLN A 177 -1.38 17.76 -27.16
CA GLN A 177 -0.90 17.64 -25.77
C GLN A 177 -0.27 16.25 -25.55
N PRO A 178 0.75 16.14 -24.68
CA PRO A 178 1.60 14.95 -24.62
C PRO A 178 0.95 13.77 -23.87
N GLU A 179 0.89 12.66 -24.60
CA GLU A 179 1.13 11.26 -24.27
C GLU A 179 0.84 10.72 -22.85
N GLU A 180 -0.09 9.77 -22.89
CA GLU A 180 -0.61 8.84 -21.90
C GLU A 180 0.47 7.93 -21.25
N GLU A 181 0.40 7.76 -19.92
CA GLU A 181 0.85 6.52 -19.28
C GLU A 181 -0.27 5.96 -18.38
N GLU A 182 -0.79 4.81 -18.81
CA GLU A 182 -1.55 3.79 -18.06
C GLU A 182 -3.01 4.12 -17.66
N ILE A 183 -3.86 4.42 -18.65
CA ILE A 183 -5.32 4.39 -18.50
C ILE A 183 -5.78 2.92 -18.55
N LEU A 184 -5.81 2.27 -17.38
CA LEU A 184 -6.83 1.27 -17.13
C LEU A 184 -8.18 2.00 -17.24
N THR A 185 -8.94 1.69 -18.30
CA THR A 185 -10.27 2.22 -18.66
C THR A 185 -11.07 2.83 -17.49
N VAL A 186 -10.83 4.11 -17.19
CA VAL A 186 -11.62 4.85 -16.20
C VAL A 186 -12.97 5.10 -16.84
N SER A 187 -14.00 4.39 -16.34
CA SER A 187 -15.39 4.53 -16.82
C SER A 187 -15.82 6.00 -16.75
N GLU A 188 -16.64 6.47 -17.70
CA GLU A 188 -17.18 7.85 -17.68
C GLU A 188 -17.88 8.16 -16.36
N GLU A 189 -18.50 7.14 -15.75
CA GLU A 189 -19.14 7.24 -14.44
C GLU A 189 -18.12 7.48 -13.32
N GLU A 190 -16.95 6.85 -13.37
CA GLU A 190 -15.90 7.02 -12.38
C GLU A 190 -15.34 8.45 -12.41
N LYS A 191 -15.09 8.98 -13.61
CA LYS A 191 -14.60 10.37 -13.80
C LYS A 191 -15.54 11.40 -13.17
N LYS A 192 -16.85 11.23 -13.37
CA LYS A 192 -17.86 12.15 -12.81
C LYS A 192 -17.78 12.28 -11.29
N TYR A 193 -17.60 11.16 -10.58
CA TYR A 193 -17.48 11.19 -9.11
C TYR A 193 -16.10 11.66 -8.64
N ILE A 194 -15.04 11.39 -9.41
CA ILE A 194 -13.71 11.95 -9.14
C ILE A 194 -13.74 13.48 -9.22
N ASP A 195 -14.35 14.04 -10.28
CA ASP A 195 -14.49 15.49 -10.44
C ASP A 195 -15.36 16.11 -9.34
N ALA A 196 -16.45 15.42 -8.94
CA ALA A 196 -17.29 15.85 -7.83
C ALA A 196 -16.52 15.90 -6.49
N ILE A 197 -15.67 14.90 -6.23
CA ILE A 197 -14.79 14.86 -5.05
C ILE A 197 -13.73 15.96 -5.13
N ALA A 198 -13.21 16.25 -6.33
CA ALA A 198 -12.24 17.34 -6.53
C ALA A 198 -12.87 18.71 -6.22
N GLN A 199 -14.14 18.91 -6.59
CA GLN A 199 -14.90 20.11 -6.26
C GLN A 199 -15.31 20.17 -4.79
N ASN A 200 -15.69 19.03 -4.20
CA ASN A 200 -16.05 18.93 -2.78
C ASN A 200 -15.40 17.72 -2.09
N PRO A 201 -14.22 17.92 -1.47
CA PRO A 201 -13.47 16.83 -0.83
C PRO A 201 -14.11 16.24 0.44
N LYS A 202 -15.23 16.80 0.91
CA LYS A 202 -15.96 16.32 2.09
C LYS A 202 -17.28 15.64 1.74
N ASP A 203 -17.59 15.48 0.45
CA ASP A 203 -18.82 14.84 0.02
C ASP A 203 -18.73 13.31 0.18
N VAL A 204 -19.37 12.83 1.25
CA VAL A 204 -19.38 11.40 1.62
C VAL A 204 -20.11 10.56 0.58
N GLU A 205 -21.16 11.09 -0.06
CA GLU A 205 -21.97 10.32 -1.02
C GLU A 205 -21.20 10.07 -2.31
N SER A 206 -20.50 11.07 -2.85
CA SER A 206 -19.62 10.87 -4.02
C SER A 206 -18.52 9.84 -3.75
N TYR A 207 -17.94 9.84 -2.54
CA TYR A 207 -17.00 8.80 -2.15
C TYR A 207 -17.66 7.41 -2.09
N ARG A 208 -18.87 7.28 -1.54
CA ARG A 208 -19.57 5.98 -1.44
C ARG A 208 -19.88 5.39 -2.82
N VAL A 209 -20.37 6.21 -3.75
CA VAL A 209 -20.67 5.74 -5.12
C VAL A 209 -19.39 5.34 -5.85
N LEU A 210 -18.31 6.12 -5.71
CA LEU A 210 -17.00 5.75 -6.28
C LEU A 210 -16.49 4.43 -5.71
N CYS A 211 -16.64 4.19 -4.40
CA CYS A 211 -16.28 2.91 -3.78
C CYS A 211 -17.06 1.74 -4.40
N ASP A 212 -18.36 1.90 -4.61
CA ASP A 212 -19.22 0.86 -5.18
C ASP A 212 -18.85 0.56 -6.64
N ILE A 213 -18.47 1.58 -7.42
CA ILE A 213 -17.92 1.41 -8.78
C ILE A 213 -16.67 0.52 -8.74
N TYR A 214 -15.73 0.78 -7.83
CA TYR A 214 -14.54 -0.07 -7.69
C TYR A 214 -14.84 -1.50 -7.26
N VAL A 215 -15.88 -1.72 -6.44
CA VAL A 215 -16.35 -3.07 -6.10
C VAL A 215 -16.89 -3.78 -7.35
N ASN A 216 -17.67 -3.08 -8.17
CA ASN A 216 -18.26 -3.63 -9.39
C ASN A 216 -17.18 -3.96 -10.44
N GLN A 217 -16.13 -3.14 -10.53
CA GLN A 217 -14.94 -3.39 -11.36
C GLN A 217 -14.04 -4.53 -10.80
N GLN A 218 -14.41 -5.14 -9.67
CA GLN A 218 -13.61 -6.14 -8.94
C GLN A 218 -12.22 -5.64 -8.48
N SER A 219 -11.98 -4.33 -8.50
CA SER A 219 -10.77 -3.72 -7.92
C SER A 219 -10.92 -3.59 -6.41
N TYR A 220 -10.84 -4.72 -5.71
CA TYR A 220 -11.00 -4.79 -4.26
C TYR A 220 -9.89 -4.06 -3.49
N SER A 221 -8.72 -3.82 -4.10
CA SER A 221 -7.66 -3.02 -3.49
C SER A 221 -8.06 -1.56 -3.35
N ASP A 222 -8.59 -0.99 -4.43
CA ASP A 222 -8.88 0.43 -4.54
C ASP A 222 -10.19 0.75 -3.81
N ALA A 223 -11.19 -0.13 -3.94
CA ALA A 223 -12.41 -0.08 -3.13
C ALA A 223 -12.09 -0.02 -1.62
N ARG A 224 -11.11 -0.79 -1.15
CA ARG A 224 -10.72 -0.79 0.28
C ARG A 224 -10.10 0.54 0.72
N ALA A 225 -9.28 1.14 -0.14
CA ALA A 225 -8.69 2.46 0.13
C ALA A 225 -9.79 3.54 0.16
N CYS A 226 -10.73 3.44 -0.77
CA CYS A 226 -11.85 4.36 -0.92
C CYS A 226 -12.81 4.29 0.29
N PHE A 227 -13.22 3.09 0.72
CA PHE A 227 -14.07 2.90 1.93
C PHE A 227 -13.38 3.36 3.22
N ARG A 228 -12.04 3.26 3.31
CA ARG A 228 -11.30 3.83 4.43
C ARG A 228 -11.38 5.34 4.48
N GLN A 229 -11.46 5.99 3.32
CA GLN A 229 -11.62 7.44 3.24
C GLN A 229 -13.03 7.85 3.66
N VAL A 230 -14.06 7.13 3.23
CA VAL A 230 -15.44 7.30 3.70
C VAL A 230 -15.51 7.23 5.23
N LEU A 231 -14.92 6.19 5.85
CA LEU A 231 -14.93 6.04 7.31
C LEU A 231 -14.12 7.09 8.09
N LYS A 232 -13.22 7.83 7.44
CA LYS A 232 -12.56 8.97 8.07
C LYS A 232 -13.47 10.20 8.09
N LEU A 233 -14.28 10.37 7.05
CA LEU A 233 -15.23 11.48 6.95
C LEU A 233 -16.48 11.20 7.79
N ASP A 234 -16.98 9.97 7.75
CA ASP A 234 -18.09 9.48 8.55
C ASP A 234 -17.72 8.15 9.28
N PRO A 235 -17.23 8.25 10.53
CA PRO A 235 -16.93 7.08 11.35
C PRO A 235 -18.16 6.28 11.80
N THR A 236 -19.37 6.85 11.67
CA THR A 236 -20.62 6.24 12.13
C THR A 236 -21.32 5.42 11.04
N ASP A 237 -20.88 5.51 9.79
CA ASP A 237 -21.48 4.74 8.69
C ASP A 237 -21.27 3.21 8.84
N GLU A 238 -22.29 2.55 9.38
CA GLU A 238 -22.34 1.09 9.55
C GLU A 238 -22.36 0.37 8.20
N THR A 239 -22.95 0.98 7.17
CA THR A 239 -23.07 0.35 5.85
C THR A 239 -21.69 0.21 5.19
N THR A 240 -20.85 1.24 5.31
CA THR A 240 -19.48 1.20 4.81
C THR A 240 -18.63 0.21 5.61
N LYS A 241 -18.81 0.12 6.93
CA LYS A 241 -18.12 -0.89 7.75
C LYS A 241 -18.48 -2.30 7.29
N ALA A 242 -19.76 -2.59 7.06
CA ALA A 242 -20.21 -3.89 6.58
C ALA A 242 -19.63 -4.23 5.19
N LYS A 243 -19.65 -3.28 4.25
CA LYS A 243 -19.06 -3.45 2.91
C LYS A 243 -17.54 -3.71 2.97
N LEU A 244 -16.82 -2.99 3.84
CA LEU A 244 -15.38 -3.15 4.04
C LEU A 244 -15.02 -4.54 4.60
N GLU A 245 -15.77 -5.04 5.58
CA GLU A 245 -15.57 -6.39 6.13
C GLU A 245 -15.86 -7.48 5.10
N ARG A 246 -16.92 -7.32 4.28
CA ARG A 246 -17.21 -8.24 3.17
C ARG A 246 -16.04 -8.35 2.19
N ILE A 247 -15.45 -7.21 1.80
CA ILE A 247 -14.30 -7.18 0.87
C ILE A 247 -13.04 -7.82 1.48
N LYS A 248 -12.78 -7.61 2.78
CA LYS A 248 -11.67 -8.28 3.48
C LYS A 248 -11.83 -9.80 3.46
N GLY A 249 -13.06 -10.29 3.66
CA GLY A 249 -13.39 -11.72 3.59
C GLY A 249 -13.08 -12.33 2.21
N LEU A 250 -13.49 -11.67 1.12
CA LEU A 250 -13.29 -12.17 -0.26
C LEU A 250 -11.82 -12.37 -0.63
N ARG A 251 -10.93 -11.47 -0.21
CA ARG A 251 -9.48 -11.62 -0.48
C ARG A 251 -8.85 -12.76 0.32
N SER A 252 -9.35 -13.04 1.52
CA SER A 252 -8.84 -14.14 2.36
C SER A 252 -9.21 -15.52 1.78
N ALA A 253 -10.34 -15.62 1.08
CA ALA A 253 -10.77 -16.84 0.40
C ALA A 253 -9.95 -17.14 -0.87
N LYS A 254 -9.54 -16.12 -1.62
CA LYS A 254 -8.74 -16.27 -2.86
C LYS A 254 -7.26 -16.67 -2.60
N LYS A 255 -6.81 -16.66 -1.35
CA LYS A 255 -5.41 -16.89 -0.95
C LYS A 255 -5.17 -18.27 -0.30
N LYS A 256 -6.22 -19.08 -0.15
CA LYS A 256 -6.18 -20.48 0.30
C LYS A 256 -6.26 -21.40 -0.91
#